data_AF-A0AB33HLX3-F1
#
_entry.id   AF-A0AB33HLX3-F1
#
_cell.length_a   1.000
_cell.length_b   1.000
_cell.length_c   1.000
_cell.angle_alpha   90.00
_cell.angle_beta   90.00
_cell.angle_gamma   90.00
#
_symmetry.space_group_name_H-M   'P 1'
#
loop_
_entity.id
_entity.type
_entity.pdbx_description
1 polymer ?
#
loop_
_entity_poly.entity_id
_entity_poly.type
_entity_poly.pdbx_seq_one_letter_code
_entity_poly.pdbx_strand_id
1 'polypeptide(L)'
;MRWSDSENNKIDYIEDFATHFLNKNALLNVICKFCVFRSNSDLWVMRPYQICATERILEKIKEDNRNSKNSKNASKGGCIWHSTGSGKTLTSFKAVQLASEIDFVDKVLFRCWQERLGQPNDRRIWKVSSGFC
;
A
#
# COMPACT_ATOMS: atom_id res chain seq x y z
N MET A 1 15.59 9.97 -3.89
CA MET A 1 15.11 8.59 -3.66
C MET A 1 15.96 7.67 -4.53
N ARG A 2 16.42 6.52 -4.03
CA ARG A 2 17.07 5.49 -4.86
C ARG A 2 16.07 4.37 -5.12
N TRP A 3 16.15 3.76 -6.30
CA TRP A 3 15.33 2.60 -6.64
C TRP A 3 15.94 1.34 -6.04
N SER A 4 15.10 0.37 -5.72
CA SER A 4 15.49 -0.85 -5.02
C SER A 4 14.63 -2.03 -5.47
N ASP A 5 15.17 -3.24 -5.32
CA ASP A 5 14.44 -4.48 -5.56
C ASP A 5 13.49 -4.84 -4.40
N SER A 6 12.84 -6.00 -4.48
CA SER A 6 11.89 -6.50 -3.46
C SER A 6 12.54 -6.84 -2.12
N GLU A 7 13.85 -7.07 -2.12
CA GLU A 7 14.68 -7.34 -0.93
C GLU A 7 15.34 -6.06 -0.40
N ASN A 8 14.95 -4.90 -0.95
CA ASN A 8 15.45 -3.58 -0.60
C ASN A 8 16.97 -3.40 -0.87
N ASN A 9 17.53 -4.19 -1.78
CA ASN A 9 18.86 -3.94 -2.34
C ASN A 9 18.78 -2.75 -3.29
N LYS A 10 19.78 -1.87 -3.26
CA LYS A 10 19.81 -0.67 -4.10
C LYS A 10 20.19 -1.04 -5.53
N ILE A 11 19.51 -0.41 -6.48
CA ILE A 11 19.89 -0.44 -7.89
C ILE A 11 20.62 0.87 -8.17
N ASP A 12 21.95 0.80 -8.16
CA ASP A 12 22.83 1.98 -8.24
C ASP A 12 23.28 2.30 -9.68
N TYR A 13 23.21 1.33 -10.61
CA TYR A 13 23.54 1.53 -12.03
C TYR A 13 22.33 2.08 -12.80
N ILE A 14 22.59 3.01 -13.73
CA ILE A 14 21.54 3.71 -14.47
C ILE A 14 20.86 2.80 -15.50
N GLU A 15 21.62 1.89 -16.08
CA GLU A 15 21.14 0.90 -17.06
C GLU A 15 20.16 -0.08 -16.40
N ASP A 16 20.50 -0.56 -15.21
CA ASP A 16 19.64 -1.45 -14.42
C ASP A 16 18.38 -0.70 -13.97
N PHE A 17 18.55 0.54 -13.50
CA PHE A 17 17.40 1.38 -13.15
C PHE A 17 16.46 1.57 -14.35
N ALA A 18 17.00 1.93 -15.51
CA ALA A 18 16.19 2.14 -16.72
C ALA A 18 15.46 0.86 -17.11
N THR A 19 16.13 -0.29 -17.06
CA THR A 19 15.54 -1.58 -17.40
C THR A 19 14.41 -1.96 -16.44
N HIS A 20 14.59 -1.75 -15.14
CA HIS A 20 13.58 -2.08 -14.13
C HIS A 20 12.42 -1.07 -14.08
N PHE A 21 12.73 0.23 -14.04
CA PHE A 21 11.75 1.28 -13.83
C PHE A 21 10.98 1.64 -15.11
N LEU A 22 11.66 1.73 -16.26
CA LEU A 22 11.03 2.08 -17.54
C LEU A 22 10.36 0.89 -18.22
N ASN A 23 10.37 -0.29 -17.58
CA ASN A 23 9.48 -1.36 -17.97
C ASN A 23 8.04 -0.82 -17.99
N LYS A 24 7.33 -1.01 -19.11
CA LYS A 24 5.99 -0.45 -19.35
C LYS A 24 5.04 -0.68 -18.17
N ASN A 25 5.04 -1.89 -17.59
CA ASN A 25 4.15 -2.23 -16.49
C ASN A 25 4.58 -1.55 -15.18
N ALA A 26 5.89 -1.51 -14.90
CA ALA A 26 6.42 -0.86 -13.71
C ALA A 26 6.11 0.65 -13.74
N LEU A 27 6.43 1.33 -14.84
CA LEU A 27 6.19 2.75 -15.02
C LEU A 27 4.70 3.11 -14.86
N LEU A 28 3.82 2.37 -15.53
CA LEU A 28 2.37 2.57 -15.43
C LEU A 28 1.85 2.32 -14.02
N ASN A 29 2.34 1.28 -13.34
CA ASN A 29 1.96 1.02 -11.95
C ASN A 29 2.42 2.17 -11.03
N VAL A 30 3.65 2.67 -11.18
CA VAL A 30 4.13 3.79 -10.36
C VAL A 30 3.25 5.02 -10.56
N ILE A 31 3.06 5.44 -11.82
CA ILE A 31 2.34 6.68 -12.14
C ILE A 31 0.85 6.58 -11.78
N CYS A 32 0.19 5.50 -12.18
CA CYS A 32 -1.26 5.39 -12.06
C CYS A 32 -1.71 4.88 -10.69
N LYS A 33 -0.93 4.00 -10.04
CA LYS A 33 -1.35 3.31 -8.81
C LYS A 33 -0.58 3.70 -7.57
N PHE A 34 0.66 4.17 -7.66
CA PHE A 34 1.49 4.41 -6.48
C PHE A 34 1.88 5.86 -6.26
N CYS A 35 1.23 6.76 -7.01
CA CYS A 35 1.18 8.18 -6.70
C CYS A 35 -0.01 8.50 -5.78
N VAL A 36 0.19 9.47 -4.88
CA VAL A 36 -0.84 10.02 -4.00
C VAL A 36 -0.91 11.52 -4.22
N PHE A 37 -2.06 11.99 -4.69
CA PHE A 37 -2.33 13.41 -4.88
C PHE A 37 -2.96 13.99 -3.61
N ARG A 38 -2.41 15.08 -3.09
CA ARG A 38 -2.91 15.74 -1.88
C ARG A 38 -3.73 16.99 -2.24
N SER A 39 -4.61 17.40 -1.32
CA SER A 39 -5.40 18.63 -1.40
C SER A 39 -4.58 19.90 -1.70
N ASN A 40 -3.29 19.89 -1.37
CA ASN A 40 -2.39 21.03 -1.54
C ASN A 40 -1.64 20.99 -2.89
N SER A 41 -2.11 20.20 -3.85
CA SER A 41 -1.48 19.99 -5.15
C SER A 41 -0.09 19.32 -5.12
N ASP A 42 0.29 18.73 -3.97
CA ASP A 42 1.49 17.92 -3.85
C ASP A 42 1.26 16.51 -4.42
N LEU A 43 2.19 16.05 -5.25
CA LEU A 43 2.25 14.67 -5.75
C LEU A 43 3.32 13.89 -4.97
N TRP A 44 2.88 12.89 -4.21
CA TRP A 44 3.78 12.01 -3.47
C TRP A 44 3.93 10.68 -4.21
N VAL A 45 5.15 10.34 -4.59
CA VAL A 45 5.48 9.04 -5.18
C VAL A 45 5.93 8.10 -4.06
N MET A 46 5.31 6.91 -3.99
CA MET A 46 5.72 5.89 -3.01
C MET A 46 7.12 5.36 -3.31
N ARG A 47 7.88 5.07 -2.25
CA ARG A 47 9.21 4.45 -2.33
C ARG A 47 9.08 2.95 -2.67
N PRO A 48 10.12 2.29 -3.22
CA PRO A 48 10.02 0.91 -3.71
C PRO A 48 9.57 -0.09 -2.64
N TYR A 49 10.11 0.00 -1.41
CA TYR A 49 9.65 -0.85 -0.31
C TYR A 49 8.18 -0.63 0.06
N GLN A 50 7.66 0.60 -0.07
CA GLN A 50 6.25 0.90 0.19
C GLN A 50 5.36 0.27 -0.88
N ILE A 51 5.79 0.35 -2.15
CA ILE A 51 5.13 -0.29 -3.29
C ILE A 51 5.07 -1.80 -3.05
N CYS A 52 6.23 -2.42 -2.77
CA CYS A 52 6.33 -3.85 -2.51
C CYS A 52 5.48 -4.29 -1.31
N ALA A 53 5.47 -3.53 -0.21
CA ALA A 53 4.63 -3.81 0.95
C ALA A 53 3.12 -3.75 0.59
N THR A 54 2.71 -2.76 -0.20
CA THR A 54 1.32 -2.64 -0.65
C THR A 54 0.93 -3.78 -1.60
N GLU A 55 1.78 -4.14 -2.56
CA GLU A 55 1.53 -5.26 -3.47
C GLU A 55 1.38 -6.59 -2.72
N ARG A 56 2.30 -6.87 -1.77
CA ARG A 56 2.23 -8.06 -0.91
C ARG A 56 0.93 -8.12 -0.09
N ILE A 57 0.43 -6.99 0.41
CA ILE A 57 -0.88 -6.94 1.10
C ILE A 57 -2.02 -7.33 0.15
N LEU A 58 -2.06 -6.76 -1.06
CA LEU A 58 -3.12 -7.02 -2.04
C LEU A 58 -3.08 -8.46 -2.54
N GLU A 59 -1.89 -9.01 -2.77
CA GLU A 59 -1.68 -10.42 -3.11
C GLU A 59 -2.18 -11.33 -2.00
N LYS A 60 -1.85 -11.04 -0.74
CA LYS A 60 -2.30 -11.82 0.40
C LYS A 60 -3.82 -11.82 0.53
N ILE A 61 -4.48 -10.67 0.31
CA ILE A 61 -5.96 -10.59 0.30
C ILE A 61 -6.56 -11.49 -0.80
N LYS A 62 -5.99 -11.47 -2.00
CA LYS A 62 -6.44 -12.31 -3.13
C LYS A 62 -6.19 -13.80 -2.87
N GLU A 63 -5.03 -14.14 -2.31
CA GLU A 63 -4.67 -15.50 -1.92
C GLU A 63 -5.62 -16.05 -0.86
N ASP A 64 -5.85 -15.29 0.21
CA ASP A 64 -6.74 -15.69 1.31
C ASP A 64 -8.19 -15.87 0.83
N ASN A 65 -8.65 -15.08 -0.13
CA ASN A 65 -9.96 -15.26 -0.76
C ASN A 65 -10.04 -16.58 -1.57
N ARG A 66 -9.02 -16.87 -2.39
CA ARG A 66 -8.95 -18.12 -3.18
C ARG A 66 -8.89 -19.36 -2.28
N ASN A 67 -8.07 -19.30 -1.23
CA ASN A 67 -7.82 -20.41 -0.32
C ASN A 67 -8.94 -20.60 0.73
N SER A 68 -9.82 -19.62 0.90
CA SER A 68 -10.94 -19.69 1.86
C SER A 68 -11.90 -20.86 1.60
N LYS A 69 -11.89 -21.46 0.41
CA LYS A 69 -12.69 -22.65 0.09
C LYS A 69 -12.09 -23.96 0.63
N ASN A 70 -10.78 -23.99 0.88
CA ASN A 70 -10.05 -25.25 1.14
C ASN A 70 -9.58 -25.42 2.59
N SER A 71 -9.65 -24.39 3.43
CA SER A 71 -9.20 -24.52 4.83
C SER A 71 -9.94 -23.59 5.77
N LYS A 72 -10.77 -24.18 6.66
CA LYS A 72 -11.42 -23.47 7.77
C LYS A 72 -10.44 -23.03 8.87
N ASN A 73 -9.19 -23.52 8.83
CA ASN A 73 -8.16 -23.30 9.87
C ASN A 73 -6.90 -22.57 9.35
N ALA A 74 -6.90 -22.05 8.11
CA ALA A 74 -5.76 -21.28 7.62
C ALA A 74 -5.71 -19.89 8.25
N SER A 75 -4.55 -19.52 8.80
CA SER A 75 -4.29 -18.16 9.28
C SER A 75 -4.40 -17.16 8.11
N LYS A 76 -5.30 -16.18 8.24
CA LYS A 76 -5.53 -15.13 7.24
C LYS A 76 -4.82 -13.84 7.65
N GLY A 77 -4.40 -13.06 6.66
CA GLY A 77 -3.75 -11.76 6.84
C GLY A 77 -2.24 -11.84 7.10
N GLY A 78 -1.71 -10.79 7.73
CA GLY A 78 -0.28 -10.62 8.00
C GLY A 78 0.00 -9.24 8.59
N CYS A 79 1.28 -8.96 8.88
CA CYS A 79 1.73 -7.65 9.33
C CYS A 79 2.95 -7.18 8.51
N ILE A 80 3.07 -5.87 8.37
CA ILE A 80 4.22 -5.22 7.74
C ILE A 80 4.99 -4.45 8.81
N TRP A 81 6.26 -4.79 9.00
CA TRP A 81 7.15 -4.09 9.92
C TRP A 81 8.02 -3.06 9.21
N HIS A 82 7.81 -1.79 9.55
CA HIS A 82 8.53 -0.64 9.02
C HIS A 82 9.10 0.19 10.18
N SER A 83 10.28 0.79 9.99
CA SER A 83 10.89 1.73 10.95
C SER A 83 10.06 3.02 11.09
N THR A 84 10.19 3.72 12.22
CA THR A 84 9.48 5.00 12.47
C THR A 84 9.97 6.09 11.52
N GLY A 85 9.04 6.91 11.00
CA GLY A 85 9.35 7.95 10.01
C GLY A 85 9.46 7.47 8.55
N SER A 86 9.38 6.16 8.28
CA SER A 86 9.45 5.61 6.91
C SER A 86 8.18 5.76 6.06
N GLY A 87 7.17 6.49 6.54
CA GLY A 87 5.92 6.68 5.79
C GLY A 87 4.91 5.52 5.89
N LYS A 88 4.89 4.80 7.02
CA LYS A 88 3.89 3.76 7.33
C LYS A 88 2.44 4.18 7.03
N THR A 89 2.07 5.39 7.43
CA THR A 89 0.72 5.94 7.23
C THR A 89 0.34 6.04 5.75
N LEU A 90 1.27 6.50 4.90
CA LEU A 90 1.05 6.59 3.45
C LEU A 90 0.86 5.20 2.85
N THR A 91 1.73 4.25 3.22
CA THR A 91 1.67 2.86 2.75
C THR A 91 0.34 2.20 3.14
N SER A 92 -0.08 2.34 4.39
CA SER A 92 -1.32 1.73 4.87
C SER A 92 -2.56 2.38 4.25
N PHE A 93 -2.54 3.70 4.07
CA PHE A 93 -3.63 4.42 3.39
C PHE A 93 -3.79 3.95 1.95
N LYS A 94 -2.68 3.87 1.20
CA LYS A 94 -2.74 3.44 -0.20
C LYS A 94 -3.14 1.97 -0.35
N ALA A 95 -2.68 1.10 0.56
CA ALA A 95 -3.10 -0.29 0.59
C ALA A 95 -4.62 -0.43 0.80
N VAL A 96 -5.22 0.37 1.67
CA VAL A 96 -6.68 0.37 1.86
C VAL A 96 -7.41 0.89 0.63
N GLN A 97 -6.95 1.99 0.02
CA GLN A 97 -7.55 2.53 -1.19
C GLN A 97 -7.59 1.46 -2.29
N LEU A 98 -6.45 0.84 -2.60
CA LEU A 98 -6.37 -0.21 -3.62
C LEU A 98 -7.13 -1.48 -3.24
N ALA A 99 -7.21 -1.82 -1.94
CA ALA A 99 -8.01 -2.96 -1.50
C ALA A 99 -9.53 -2.72 -1.68
N SER A 100 -9.98 -1.47 -1.57
CA SER A 100 -11.38 -1.10 -1.78
C SER A 100 -11.82 -1.15 -3.24
N GLU A 101 -10.87 -1.15 -4.17
CA GLU A 101 -11.09 -1.27 -5.62
C GLU A 101 -11.16 -2.74 -6.09
N ILE A 102 -10.99 -3.72 -5.19
CA ILE A 102 -11.07 -5.14 -5.53
C ILE A 102 -12.53 -5.60 -5.54
N ASP A 103 -12.98 -6.18 -6.65
CA ASP A 103 -14.39 -6.54 -6.90
C ASP A 103 -15.09 -7.35 -5.79
N PHE A 104 -14.38 -8.26 -5.12
CA PHE A 104 -14.96 -9.11 -4.08
C PHE A 104 -14.90 -8.50 -2.66
N VAL A 105 -14.38 -7.28 -2.52
CA VAL A 105 -14.22 -6.62 -1.22
C VAL A 105 -15.36 -5.63 -1.01
N ASP A 106 -16.29 -5.98 -0.11
CA ASP A 106 -17.45 -5.12 0.16
C ASP A 106 -17.09 -3.86 0.99
N LYS A 107 -16.20 -4.02 1.96
CA LYS A 107 -15.85 -2.98 2.94
C LYS A 107 -14.42 -3.13 3.40
N VAL A 108 -13.69 -2.02 3.46
CA VAL A 108 -12.37 -1.95 4.07
C VAL A 108 -12.43 -1.03 5.30
N LEU A 109 -11.92 -1.52 6.44
CA LEU A 109 -11.81 -0.75 7.67
C LEU A 109 -10.38 -0.25 7.85
N PHE A 110 -10.18 1.06 7.76
CA PHE A 110 -8.91 1.68 8.09
C PHE A 110 -8.96 2.30 9.48
N ARG A 111 -8.15 1.77 10.39
CA ARG A 111 -8.02 2.25 11.76
C ARG A 111 -6.64 2.86 11.95
N CYS A 112 -6.60 4.16 12.23
CA CYS A 112 -5.38 4.86 12.61
C CYS A 112 -5.45 5.26 14.09
N TRP A 113 -4.30 5.28 14.76
CA TRP A 113 -4.17 5.92 16.06
C TRP A 113 -3.57 7.32 15.84
N GLN A 114 -4.26 8.35 16.31
CA GLN A 114 -3.77 9.72 16.30
C GLN A 114 -3.83 10.25 17.72
N GLU A 115 -2.68 10.44 18.33
CA GLU A 115 -2.59 11.11 19.62
C GLU A 115 -2.71 12.62 19.38
N ARG A 116 -3.90 13.17 19.63
CA ARG A 116 -4.08 14.62 19.74
C ARG A 116 -3.92 14.98 21.21
N LEU A 117 -2.89 15.78 21.53
CA LEU A 117 -2.75 16.40 22.85
C LEU A 117 -4.05 17.13 23.19
N GLY A 118 -4.76 16.66 24.22
CA GLY A 118 -5.99 17.29 24.74
C GLY A 118 -7.32 16.64 24.34
N GLN A 119 -7.35 15.54 23.57
CA GLN A 119 -8.60 14.77 23.39
C GLN A 119 -8.36 13.26 23.59
N PRO A 120 -8.78 12.69 24.74
CA PRO A 120 -8.65 11.27 24.99
C PRO A 120 -9.71 10.53 24.15
N ASN A 121 -9.27 9.83 23.09
CA ASN A 121 -10.03 8.86 22.29
C ASN A 121 -10.84 9.33 21.07
N ASP A 122 -10.29 10.18 20.18
CA ASP A 122 -10.85 10.33 18.83
C ASP A 122 -10.44 9.14 17.93
N ARG A 123 -11.18 8.03 18.00
CA ARG A 123 -11.01 6.86 17.13
C ARG A 123 -11.69 7.13 15.78
N ARG A 124 -10.95 7.61 14.78
CA ARG A 124 -11.48 7.73 13.41
C ARG A 124 -11.39 6.40 12.68
N ILE A 125 -12.56 5.84 12.38
CA ILE A 125 -12.72 4.75 11.41
C ILE A 125 -13.07 5.41 10.09
N TRP A 126 -12.16 5.30 9.12
CA TRP A 126 -12.46 5.75 7.76
C TRP A 126 -13.08 4.58 7.02
N LYS A 127 -14.34 4.75 6.61
CA LYS A 127 -14.98 3.85 5.64
C LYS A 127 -14.58 4.35 4.26
N VAL A 128 -13.67 3.63 3.62
CA VAL A 128 -13.34 3.86 2.22
C VAL A 128 -14.31 3.02 1.40
N SER A 129 -15.26 3.69 0.72
CA SER A 129 -16.14 3.07 -0.27
C SER A 129 -15.56 3.25 -1.66
N SER A 130 -15.70 2.23 -2.50
CA SER A 130 -15.42 2.27 -3.94
C SER A 130 -16.24 3.38 -4.60
N GLY A 131 -15.67 4.57 -4.74
CA GLY A 131 -16.41 5.72 -5.27
C GLY A 131 -15.79 7.11 -5.04
N PHE A 132 -14.58 7.22 -4.51
CA PHE A 132 -13.86 8.50 -4.61
C PHE A 132 -13.06 8.51 -5.92
N CYS A 133 -13.49 9.36 -6.85
CA CYS A 133 -12.84 9.68 -8.12
C CYS A 133 -11.34 9.88 -8.01
#